data_AF-A0AA38CN17-F1
#
_entry.id   AF-A0AA38CN17-F1
#
_cell.length_a   1.000
_cell.length_b   1.000
_cell.length_c   1.000
_cell.angle_alpha   90.00
_cell.angle_beta   90.00
_cell.angle_gamma   90.00
#
_symmetry.space_group_name_H-M   'P 1'
#
loop_
_entity.id
_entity.type
_entity.pdbx_description
1 polymer ?
#
loop_
_entity_poly.entity_id
_entity_poly.type
_entity_poly.pdbx_seq_one_letter_code
_entity_poly.pdbx_strand_id
1 'polypeptide(L)'
;VVVAFVYAQNYRAKQRKQLAGRIAALSKLTLEESKRILPKDSFPPWVVFSNHQKLSWLNHQMAKVWPFVNEAASELIKETIEPIIEQYKPYILASLKFSTFTLGTVAPQFT
;
A
#
# COMPACT_ATOMS: atom_id res chain seq x y z
N VAL A 1 41.87 14.15 36.10
CA VAL A 1 40.42 14.26 35.77
C VAL A 1 40.19 14.47 34.27
N VAL A 2 40.81 15.47 33.63
CA VAL A 2 40.60 15.79 32.20
C VAL A 2 40.99 14.64 31.24
N VAL A 3 42.14 13.99 31.45
CA VAL A 3 42.60 12.88 30.56
C VAL A 3 41.65 11.67 30.62
N ALA A 4 41.25 11.26 31.83
CA ALA A 4 40.28 10.18 32.02
C ALA A 4 38.92 10.52 31.39
N PHE A 5 38.50 11.79 31.51
CA PHE A 5 37.30 12.29 30.85
C PHE A 5 37.41 12.24 29.33
N VAL A 6 38.52 12.71 28.74
CA VAL A 6 38.77 12.63 27.29
C VAL A 6 38.78 11.18 26.80
N TYR A 7 39.42 10.27 27.53
CA TYR A 7 39.42 8.85 27.20
C TYR A 7 38.01 8.24 27.23
N ALA A 8 37.23 8.54 28.26
CA ALA A 8 35.84 8.09 28.37
C ALA A 8 34.95 8.68 27.26
N GLN A 9 35.14 9.95 26.89
CA GLN A 9 34.42 10.58 25.78
C GLN A 9 34.79 9.94 24.44
N ASN A 10 36.06 9.66 24.18
CA ASN A 10 36.52 8.99 22.97
C ASN A 10 35.99 7.56 22.86
N TYR A 11 35.99 6.82 23.97
CA TYR A 11 35.41 5.47 24.03
C TYR A 11 33.91 5.52 23.71
N ARG A 12 33.15 6.44 24.34
CA ARG A 12 31.73 6.65 24.04
C ARG A 12 31.48 7.06 22.59
N ALA A 13 32.32 7.93 22.05
CA ALA A 13 32.22 8.36 20.65
C ALA A 13 32.44 7.18 19.68
N LYS A 14 33.39 6.28 19.96
CA LYS A 14 33.61 5.06 19.17
C LYS A 14 32.39 4.14 19.20
N GLN A 15 31.79 3.92 20.36
CA GLN A 15 30.58 3.11 20.50
C GLN A 15 29.40 3.72 19.72
N ARG A 16 29.21 5.05 19.78
CA ARG A 16 28.17 5.74 18.99
C ARG A 16 28.37 5.59 17.49
N LYS A 17 29.62 5.72 17.00
CA LYS A 17 29.93 5.51 15.57
C LYS A 17 29.61 4.07 15.13
N GLN A 18 29.94 3.08 15.96
CA GLN A 18 29.62 1.68 15.67
C GLN A 18 28.11 1.41 15.66
N LEU A 19 27.38 1.91 16.65
CA LEU A 19 25.92 1.77 16.71
C LEU A 19 25.25 2.44 15.51
N ALA A 20 25.65 3.67 15.18
CA ALA A 20 25.14 4.39 14.01
C ALA A 20 25.43 3.64 12.70
N GLY A 21 26.62 3.06 12.55
CA GLY A 21 26.97 2.22 11.41
C GLY A 21 26.08 0.98 11.29
N ARG A 22 25.79 0.31 12.40
CA ARG A 22 24.90 -0.86 12.43
C ARG A 22 23.45 -0.48 12.11
N ILE A 23 22.93 0.61 12.68
CA ILE A 23 21.59 1.11 12.40
C ILE A 23 21.47 1.52 10.93
N ALA A 24 22.47 2.21 10.38
CA ALA A 24 22.49 2.62 8.98
C ALA A 24 22.60 1.42 8.02
N ALA A 25 23.31 0.36 8.42
CA ALA A 25 23.33 -0.89 7.66
C ALA A 25 21.97 -1.59 7.72
N LEU A 26 21.35 -1.69 8.90
CA LEU A 26 20.02 -2.28 9.08
C LEU A 26 18.93 -1.52 8.33
N SER A 27 18.97 -0.18 8.30
CA SER A 27 18.01 0.65 7.56
C SER A 27 18.15 0.52 6.05
N LYS A 28 19.31 0.07 5.57
CA LYS A 28 19.57 -0.19 4.14
C LYS A 28 19.19 -1.61 3.72
N LEU A 29 18.99 -2.53 4.66
CA LEU A 29 18.54 -3.88 4.35
C LEU A 29 17.12 -3.82 3.81
N THR A 30 16.92 -4.46 2.67
CA THR A 30 15.57 -4.68 2.14
C THR A 30 14.81 -5.67 3.01
N LEU A 31 13.47 -5.62 2.96
CA LEU A 31 12.61 -6.54 3.72
C LEU A 31 12.93 -8.02 3.44
N GLU A 32 13.37 -8.34 2.23
CA GLU A 32 13.75 -9.70 1.83
C GLU A 32 15.12 -10.12 2.41
N GLU A 33 16.07 -9.19 2.52
CA GLU A 33 17.36 -9.47 3.16
C GLU A 33 17.24 -9.57 4.68
N SER A 34 16.38 -8.75 5.31
CA SER A 34 16.12 -8.86 6.74
C SER A 34 15.46 -10.19 7.09
N LYS A 35 14.49 -10.66 6.29
CA LYS A 35 13.85 -11.99 6.43
C LYS A 35 14.83 -13.17 6.32
N ARG A 36 15.97 -13.00 5.65
CA ARG A 36 17.02 -14.04 5.53
C ARG A 36 17.94 -14.07 6.75
N ILE A 37 18.15 -12.93 7.40
CA ILE A 37 19.11 -12.77 8.50
C ILE A 37 18.42 -12.98 9.86
N LEU A 38 17.14 -12.63 9.98
CA LEU A 38 16.38 -12.68 11.23
C LEU A 38 15.40 -13.87 11.22
N PRO A 39 15.24 -14.59 12.35
CA PRO A 39 14.20 -15.60 12.50
C PRO A 39 12.80 -15.00 12.29
N LYS A 40 11.91 -15.75 11.63
CA LYS A 40 10.52 -15.31 11.35
C LYS A 40 9.76 -14.88 12.61
N ASP A 41 10.06 -15.49 13.76
CA ASP A 41 9.41 -15.23 15.04
C ASP A 41 9.85 -13.92 15.71
N SER A 42 10.93 -13.31 15.22
CA SER A 42 11.45 -12.04 15.76
C SER A 42 10.84 -10.80 15.09
N PHE A 43 10.02 -10.99 14.06
CA PHE A 43 9.40 -9.87 13.36
C PHE A 43 8.09 -9.43 14.03
N PRO A 44 7.85 -8.11 14.11
CA PRO A 44 6.55 -7.62 14.52
C PRO A 44 5.45 -8.03 13.51
N PRO A 45 4.21 -8.24 13.98
CA PRO A 45 3.08 -8.66 13.14
C PRO A 45 2.66 -7.63 12.07
N TRP A 46 3.11 -6.37 12.18
CA TRP A 46 2.90 -5.32 11.17
C TRP A 46 4.01 -5.26 10.10
N VAL A 47 5.12 -5.97 10.29
CA VAL A 47 6.24 -6.05 9.33
C VAL A 47 6.15 -7.29 8.44
N VAL A 48 5.59 -8.37 8.98
CA VAL A 48 5.41 -9.63 8.26
C VAL A 48 3.93 -9.84 8.01
N PHE A 49 3.52 -9.61 6.77
CA PHE A 49 2.22 -10.05 6.31
C PHE A 49 2.18 -11.58 6.35
N SER A 50 1.46 -12.13 7.33
CA SER A 50 1.23 -13.58 7.39
C SER A 50 0.48 -14.02 6.13
N ASN A 51 0.61 -15.29 5.73
CA ASN A 51 -0.15 -15.80 4.57
C ASN A 51 -1.68 -15.66 4.75
N HIS A 52 -2.16 -15.50 5.99
CA HIS A 52 -3.56 -15.21 6.28
C HIS A 52 -3.95 -13.74 6.06
N GLN A 53 -2.99 -12.81 6.17
CA GLN A 53 -3.20 -11.40 5.81
C GLN A 53 -3.19 -11.16 4.30
N LYS A 54 -2.62 -12.10 3.52
CA LYS A 54 -2.78 -12.09 2.06
C LYS A 54 -4.23 -12.41 1.74
N LEU A 55 -4.96 -11.40 1.26
CA LEU A 55 -6.37 -11.48 0.88
C LEU A 55 -6.59 -12.26 -0.44
N SER A 56 -5.79 -13.29 -0.70
CA SER A 56 -5.88 -14.10 -1.92
C SER A 56 -7.23 -14.80 -2.05
N TRP A 57 -7.82 -15.25 -0.94
CA TRP A 57 -9.16 -15.83 -0.89
C TRP A 57 -10.22 -14.80 -1.30
N LEU A 58 -10.09 -13.55 -0.83
CA LEU A 58 -11.01 -12.47 -1.13
C LEU A 58 -10.88 -12.06 -2.60
N ASN A 59 -9.66 -11.95 -3.11
CA ASN A 59 -9.39 -11.69 -4.52
C ASN A 59 -10.03 -12.78 -5.41
N HIS A 60 -10.00 -14.04 -4.96
CA HIS A 60 -10.62 -15.15 -5.69
C HIS A 60 -12.15 -15.09 -5.68
N GLN A 61 -12.78 -14.67 -4.58
CA GLN A 61 -14.23 -14.46 -4.52
C GLN A 61 -14.64 -13.21 -5.31
N MET A 62 -13.88 -12.12 -5.20
CA MET A 62 -14.11 -10.87 -5.91
C MET A 62 -14.09 -11.11 -7.43
N ALA A 63 -13.15 -11.91 -7.94
CA ALA A 63 -13.12 -12.29 -9.35
C ALA A 63 -14.41 -12.98 -9.84
N LYS A 64 -15.07 -13.79 -8.98
CA LYS A 64 -16.33 -14.46 -9.31
C LYS A 64 -17.53 -13.53 -9.27
N VAL A 65 -17.53 -12.58 -8.34
CA VAL A 65 -18.65 -11.66 -8.10
C VAL A 65 -18.55 -10.40 -8.98
N TRP A 66 -17.36 -10.09 -9.50
CA TRP A 66 -17.08 -8.90 -10.30
C TRP A 66 -18.02 -8.66 -11.49
N PRO A 67 -18.45 -9.67 -12.27
CA PRO A 67 -19.38 -9.42 -13.38
C PRO A 67 -20.69 -8.74 -12.92
N PHE A 68 -21.24 -9.21 -11.80
CA PHE A 68 -22.47 -8.67 -11.21
C PHE A 68 -22.25 -7.30 -10.57
N VAL A 69 -21.11 -7.12 -9.89
CA VAL A 69 -20.74 -5.83 -9.31
C VAL A 69 -20.50 -4.80 -10.40
N ASN A 70 -19.84 -5.19 -11.48
CA ASN A 70 -19.58 -4.31 -12.62
C ASN A 70 -20.88 -3.83 -13.25
N GLU A 71 -21.84 -4.73 -13.47
CA GLU A 71 -23.16 -4.39 -14.02
C GLU A 71 -23.91 -3.41 -13.09
N ALA A 72 -24.10 -3.77 -11.83
CA ALA A 72 -24.85 -2.95 -10.87
C ALA A 72 -24.19 -1.60 -10.60
N ALA A 73 -22.86 -1.57 -10.40
CA ALA A 73 -22.13 -0.33 -10.20
C ALA A 73 -22.13 0.53 -11.46
N SER A 74 -22.12 -0.09 -12.65
CA SER A 74 -22.19 0.67 -13.90
C SER A 74 -23.54 1.36 -14.07
N GLU A 75 -24.65 0.69 -13.74
CA GLU A 75 -25.99 1.30 -13.75
C GLU A 75 -26.09 2.45 -12.75
N LEU A 76 -25.68 2.22 -11.50
CA LEU A 76 -25.73 3.24 -10.44
C LEU A 76 -24.88 4.47 -10.80
N ILE A 77 -23.70 4.25 -11.38
CA ILE A 77 -22.82 5.34 -11.81
C ILE A 77 -23.46 6.15 -12.94
N LYS A 78 -24.12 5.50 -13.91
CA LYS A 78 -24.87 6.23 -14.95
C LYS A 78 -25.96 7.09 -14.33
N GLU A 79 -26.79 6.52 -13.46
CA GLU A 79 -27.89 7.24 -12.80
C GLU A 79 -27.40 8.44 -11.98
N THR A 80 -26.25 8.29 -11.31
CA THR A 80 -25.70 9.34 -10.45
C THR A 80 -24.96 10.42 -11.24
N ILE A 81 -24.24 10.04 -12.31
CA ILE A 81 -23.36 10.96 -13.05
C ILE A 81 -24.08 11.66 -14.21
N GLU A 82 -25.05 11.03 -14.88
CA GLU A 82 -25.84 11.69 -15.93
C GLU A 82 -26.42 13.05 -15.51
N PRO A 83 -27.07 13.21 -14.34
CA PRO A 83 -27.57 14.52 -13.92
C PRO A 83 -26.45 15.55 -13.66
N ILE A 84 -25.29 15.10 -13.20
CA ILE A 84 -24.12 15.96 -12.99
C ILE A 84 -23.60 16.47 -14.34
N ILE A 85 -23.50 15.60 -15.34
CA ILE A 85 -23.00 16.01 -16.66
C ILE A 85 -24.00 16.94 -17.35
N GLU A 86 -25.30 16.70 -17.21
CA GLU A 86 -26.31 17.62 -17.73
C GLU A 86 -26.19 19.02 -17.10
N GLN A 87 -25.84 19.12 -15.82
CA GLN A 87 -25.61 20.41 -15.14
C GLN A 87 -24.40 21.16 -15.69
N TYR A 88 -23.31 20.46 -16.04
CA TYR A 88 -22.06 21.06 -16.53
C TYR A 88 -21.97 21.12 -18.07
N LYS A 89 -23.08 20.88 -18.75
CA LYS A 89 -23.10 20.77 -20.21
C LYS A 89 -22.93 22.14 -20.90
N PRO A 90 -22.06 22.25 -21.92
CA PRO A 90 -21.95 23.47 -22.71
C PRO A 90 -23.22 23.71 -23.54
N TYR A 91 -23.58 24.99 -23.71
CA TYR A 91 -24.81 25.44 -24.39
C TYR A 91 -25.00 24.87 -25.81
N ILE A 92 -23.92 24.45 -26.46
CA ILE A 92 -23.90 23.94 -27.84
C ILE A 92 -24.50 22.51 -27.93
N LEU A 93 -24.46 21.74 -26.85
CA LEU A 93 -24.98 20.36 -26.83
C LEU A 93 -26.46 20.37 -26.38
N ALA A 94 -27.27 19.39 -26.82
CA ALA A 94 -28.69 19.28 -26.45
C ALA A 94 -28.95 18.29 -25.28
N SER A 95 -28.27 17.15 -25.24
CA SER A 95 -28.21 16.23 -24.09
C SER A 95 -26.88 15.45 -24.13
N LEU A 96 -26.38 15.01 -22.98
CA LEU A 96 -25.17 14.18 -22.86
C LEU A 96 -25.48 13.02 -21.90
N LYS A 97 -25.51 11.81 -22.43
CA LYS A 97 -25.86 10.58 -21.71
C LYS A 97 -24.84 9.49 -21.99
N PHE A 98 -24.73 8.52 -21.09
CA PHE A 98 -23.82 7.40 -21.28
C PHE A 98 -24.51 6.28 -22.04
N SER A 99 -24.09 6.02 -23.28
CA SER A 99 -24.57 4.86 -24.04
C SER A 99 -24.18 3.55 -23.34
N THR A 100 -22.89 3.39 -23.04
CA THR A 100 -22.35 2.24 -22.30
C THR A 100 -21.33 2.74 -21.28
N PHE A 101 -21.35 2.13 -20.10
CA PHE A 101 -20.38 2.37 -19.05
C PHE A 101 -20.06 1.01 -18.43
N THR A 102 -18.77 0.74 -18.23
CA THR A 102 -18.26 -0.52 -17.67
C THR A 102 -16.98 -0.21 -16.90
N LEU A 103 -16.84 -0.76 -15.70
CA LEU A 103 -15.64 -0.67 -14.87
C LEU A 103 -14.53 -1.62 -15.35
N GLY A 104 -14.81 -2.43 -16.38
CA GLY A 104 -13.85 -3.33 -17.01
C GLY A 104 -14.00 -4.79 -16.58
N THR A 105 -13.29 -5.68 -17.27
CA THR A 105 -13.39 -7.13 -17.08
C THR A 105 -12.51 -7.66 -15.93
N VAL A 106 -11.64 -6.81 -15.37
CA VAL A 106 -10.67 -7.19 -14.35
C VAL A 106 -11.13 -6.68 -12.99
N ALA A 107 -11.30 -7.60 -12.05
CA ALA A 107 -11.64 -7.27 -10.67
C ALA A 107 -10.46 -6.55 -9.98
N PRO A 108 -10.74 -5.59 -9.09
CA PRO A 108 -9.71 -4.95 -8.29
C PRO A 108 -9.05 -5.98 -7.36
N GLN A 109 -7.74 -5.84 -7.17
CA GLN A 109 -6.98 -6.72 -6.28
C GLN A 109 -6.65 -6.00 -4.98
N PHE A 110 -6.95 -6.66 -3.86
CA PHE A 110 -6.55 -6.20 -2.53
C PHE A 110 -5.13 -6.73 -2.24
N THR A 111 -4.21 -5.82 -1.92
CA THR A 111 -2.80 -6.10 -1.54
C THR A 111 -2.66 -6.17 -0.03
#